data_AF-A0A653M0S5-F1
#
_entry.id   AF-A0A653M0S5-F1
#
_cell.length_a   1.000
_cell.length_b   1.000
_cell.length_c   1.000
_cell.angle_alpha   90.00
_cell.angle_beta   90.00
_cell.angle_gamma   90.00
#
_symmetry.space_group_name_H-M   'P 1'
#
loop_
_entity.id
_entity.type
_entity.pdbx_description
1 polymer ?
#
loop_
_entity_poly.entity_id
_entity_poly.type
_entity_poly.pdbx_seq_one_letter_code
_entity_poly.pdbx_strand_id
1 'polypeptide(L)'
;MLDTIRMFLIAYWYIIVPIITLLFLAIPVIVYWSEVRYWLMKVRLHFPLAGRIRYWVKHPGDKDRLSGFLASESELCSFYDAHHKNHEVDTDFFKKCQDYLAKINEDGRKEKGLGIWALIIILMVIEATAFGYALAPFALTLATPNTALAGAFAIGLVISIIGLILSEFAGRSFYKNAVVGHVMSFEEIRASGSDGDMVKKDIIHIDNTYDDNHRPEYQQMLNRVKVPKNGAMPAKRFGVIVAYGIFILGLAVAAFWVRTETLNAQEADLIANPPAVSQAADDFPVAEEDFPITEEMAAIGQAAAGKSAQDQIDALHRASLVTFAVLSGLFIFIQASSTYLAFIFGFAGTKSREAWEKTHKFANADEFKRHHDAKARSIAVDAQNSLGTLQAAQHKIFRVSGTGKETLEQDRLARTFENYLRHERTKKVGDATSKLMESYVNKVIDKAQAAITDGNTAGGAKIIAEAAATFAQIDASDPTLGPLKQKFEGMQRMFAPAPTAPAVTAAAQVEPVTPAPALGAEPIPVLVAAPAPAQATTKFDHNAWGDLTDYHEDDLDYVASKQGVELAQIQRARRLQLLDKQGA
;
A
#
# COMPACT_ATOMS: atom_id res chain seq x y z
N MET A 1 5.70 -36.54 35.40
CA MET A 1 5.96 -35.57 34.30
C MET A 1 5.79 -34.12 34.72
N LEU A 2 4.67 -33.74 35.37
CA LEU A 2 4.43 -32.37 35.82
C LEU A 2 5.51 -31.85 36.77
N ASP A 3 5.98 -32.66 37.72
CA ASP A 3 7.07 -32.25 38.63
C ASP A 3 8.41 -32.10 37.92
N THR A 4 8.71 -32.95 36.94
CA THR A 4 9.92 -32.86 36.11
C THR A 4 9.90 -31.63 35.21
N ILE A 5 8.75 -31.34 34.58
CA ILE A 5 8.51 -30.13 33.80
C ILE A 5 8.59 -28.90 34.72
N ARG A 6 8.02 -28.97 35.93
CA ARG A 6 8.07 -27.88 36.91
C ARG A 6 9.49 -27.61 37.37
N MET A 7 10.26 -28.65 37.70
CA MET A 7 11.67 -28.52 38.08
C MET A 7 12.51 -27.95 36.92
N PHE A 8 12.24 -28.38 35.69
CA PHE A 8 12.87 -27.83 34.49
C PHE A 8 12.51 -26.35 34.26
N LEU A 9 11.22 -26.01 34.33
CA LEU A 9 10.76 -24.63 34.21
C LEU A 9 11.39 -23.75 35.29
N ILE A 10 11.51 -24.25 36.52
CA ILE A 10 12.19 -23.53 37.61
C ILE A 10 13.71 -23.43 37.36
N ALA A 11 14.34 -24.45 36.80
CA ALA A 11 15.79 -24.44 36.54
C ALA A 11 16.17 -23.50 35.38
N TYR A 12 15.33 -23.39 34.35
CA TYR A 12 15.64 -22.63 33.12
C TYR A 12 14.66 -21.48 32.85
N TRP A 13 13.93 -21.02 33.88
CA TRP A 13 12.95 -19.94 33.77
C TRP A 13 13.54 -18.68 33.12
N TYR A 14 14.80 -18.38 33.42
CA TYR A 14 15.51 -17.20 32.90
C TYR A 14 15.79 -17.24 31.38
N ILE A 15 15.63 -18.39 30.71
CA ILE A 15 15.72 -18.52 29.24
C ILE A 15 14.31 -18.64 28.65
N ILE A 16 13.48 -19.49 29.25
CA ILE A 16 12.15 -19.83 28.72
C ILE A 16 11.21 -18.63 28.80
N VAL A 17 11.18 -17.93 29.95
CA VAL A 17 10.31 -16.77 30.15
C VAL A 17 10.63 -15.65 29.15
N PRO A 18 11.89 -15.24 28.93
CA PRO A 18 12.19 -14.24 27.90
C PRO A 18 11.79 -14.65 26.49
N ILE A 19 11.99 -15.92 26.10
CA ILE A 19 11.63 -16.39 24.76
C ILE A 19 10.11 -16.34 24.57
N ILE A 20 9.34 -16.88 25.52
CA ILE A 20 7.87 -16.85 25.46
C ILE A 20 7.38 -15.40 25.49
N THR A 21 7.95 -14.57 26.36
CA THR A 21 7.61 -13.14 26.43
C THR A 21 7.90 -12.44 25.09
N LEU A 22 9.01 -12.76 24.43
CA LEU A 22 9.35 -12.21 23.13
C LEU A 22 8.38 -12.66 22.03
N LEU A 23 7.93 -13.92 22.06
CA LEU A 23 6.90 -14.42 21.14
C LEU A 23 5.57 -13.68 21.33
N PHE A 24 5.14 -13.46 22.58
CA PHE A 24 3.94 -12.68 22.87
C PHE A 24 4.10 -11.19 22.54
N LEU A 25 5.28 -10.60 22.78
CA LEU A 25 5.59 -9.21 22.44
C LEU A 25 5.67 -8.99 20.92
N ALA A 26 6.03 -10.03 20.16
CA ALA A 26 6.02 -9.97 18.71
C ALA A 26 4.59 -9.80 18.13
N ILE A 27 3.55 -10.30 18.83
CA ILE A 27 2.15 -10.21 18.36
C ILE A 27 1.72 -8.76 18.11
N PRO A 28 1.74 -7.83 19.11
CA PRO A 28 1.33 -6.45 18.87
C PRO A 28 2.25 -5.75 17.87
N VAL A 29 3.54 -6.13 17.78
CA VAL A 29 4.47 -5.57 16.79
C VAL A 29 4.07 -5.96 15.36
N ILE A 30 3.69 -7.22 15.14
CA ILE A 30 3.25 -7.72 13.83
C ILE A 30 1.88 -7.14 13.45
N VAL A 31 0.94 -7.08 14.40
CA VAL A 31 -0.44 -6.63 14.16
C VAL A 31 -0.54 -5.11 14.02
N TYR A 32 0.20 -4.35 14.83
CA TYR A 32 0.18 -2.87 14.82
C TYR A 32 1.47 -2.27 14.25
N TRP A 33 2.08 -2.93 13.26
CA TRP A 33 3.35 -2.53 12.68
C TRP A 33 3.37 -1.05 12.21
N SER A 34 2.25 -0.57 11.66
CA SER A 34 2.11 0.82 11.21
C SER A 34 2.27 1.84 12.35
N GLU A 35 1.66 1.57 13.51
CA GLU A 35 1.77 2.39 14.72
C GLU A 35 3.15 2.27 15.37
N VAL A 36 3.70 1.05 15.43
CA VAL A 36 5.05 0.80 15.96
C VAL A 36 6.11 1.52 15.14
N ARG A 37 5.98 1.52 13.80
CA ARG A 37 6.89 2.27 12.92
C ARG A 37 6.84 3.77 13.18
N TYR A 38 5.65 4.33 13.37
CA TYR A 38 5.49 5.75 13.72
C TYR A 38 6.06 6.07 15.10
N TRP A 39 5.80 5.21 16.10
CA TRP A 39 6.37 5.36 17.43
C TRP A 39 7.92 5.29 17.40
N LEU A 40 8.49 4.33 16.69
CA LEU A 40 9.93 4.17 16.55
C LEU A 40 10.58 5.37 15.86
N MET A 41 9.91 5.95 14.85
CA MET A 41 10.31 7.22 14.24
C MET A 41 10.38 8.32 15.31
N LYS A 42 9.32 8.51 16.10
CA LYS A 42 9.30 9.51 17.18
C LYS A 42 10.42 9.29 18.19
N VAL A 43 10.64 8.05 18.64
CA VAL A 43 11.72 7.70 19.57
C VAL A 43 13.08 8.02 18.97
N ARG A 44 13.33 7.65 17.71
CA ARG A 44 14.60 7.94 17.02
C ARG A 44 14.86 9.43 16.84
N LEU A 45 13.81 10.22 16.58
CA LEU A 45 13.93 11.68 16.46
C LEU A 45 14.28 12.34 17.79
N HIS A 46 13.62 11.93 18.88
CA HIS A 46 13.71 12.55 20.21
C HIS A 46 14.76 11.90 21.13
N PHE A 47 15.52 10.91 20.65
CA PHE A 47 16.45 10.18 21.52
C PHE A 47 17.52 11.13 22.11
N PRO A 48 17.71 11.17 23.45
CA PRO A 48 18.50 12.21 24.10
C PRO A 48 20.00 12.15 23.75
N LEU A 49 20.55 10.94 23.54
CA LEU A 49 21.98 10.74 23.31
C LEU A 49 22.37 10.90 21.84
N ALA A 50 21.60 10.33 20.93
CA ALA A 50 21.91 10.20 19.49
C ALA A 50 20.74 10.59 18.55
N GLY A 51 19.75 11.33 19.06
CA GLY A 51 18.58 11.73 18.28
C GLY A 51 18.91 12.76 17.20
N ARG A 52 18.19 12.69 16.07
CA ARG A 52 18.38 13.60 14.93
C ARG A 52 18.12 15.06 15.27
N ILE A 53 17.17 15.35 16.17
CA ILE A 53 16.88 16.72 16.60
C ILE A 53 18.15 17.36 17.19
N ARG A 54 18.91 16.65 18.03
CA ARG A 54 20.16 17.18 18.62
C ARG A 54 21.23 17.47 17.57
N TYR A 55 21.30 16.64 16.52
CA TYR A 55 22.19 16.86 15.39
C TYR A 55 21.78 18.10 14.58
N TRP A 56 20.50 18.23 14.24
CA TRP A 56 19.93 19.36 13.52
C TRP A 56 19.91 20.68 14.30
N VAL A 57 19.93 20.61 15.63
CA VAL A 57 20.15 21.79 16.49
C VAL A 57 21.55 22.38 16.28
N LYS A 58 22.57 21.52 16.07
CA LYS A 58 23.96 21.96 15.82
C LYS A 58 24.22 22.29 14.35
N HIS A 59 23.55 21.59 13.44
CA HIS A 59 23.70 21.74 12.00
C HIS A 59 22.32 22.00 11.36
N PRO A 60 21.79 23.23 11.48
CA PRO A 60 20.46 23.57 10.98
C PRO A 60 20.36 23.54 9.44
N GLY A 61 21.50 23.66 8.75
CA GLY A 61 21.57 23.81 7.30
C GLY A 61 21.14 25.20 6.83
N ASP A 62 21.22 25.42 5.52
CA ASP A 62 20.83 26.70 4.92
C ASP A 62 19.31 26.86 4.87
N LYS A 63 18.88 28.11 4.88
CA LYS A 63 17.48 28.48 4.71
C LYS A 63 17.11 28.38 3.23
N ASP A 64 16.09 27.59 2.93
CA ASP A 64 15.54 27.54 1.58
C ASP A 64 14.95 28.90 1.20
N ARG A 65 15.35 29.40 0.03
CA ARG A 65 14.99 30.74 -0.45
C ARG A 65 13.51 30.84 -0.82
N LEU A 66 12.87 29.72 -1.17
CA LEU A 66 11.48 29.66 -1.59
C LEU A 66 10.52 29.37 -0.44
N SER A 67 10.82 28.35 0.38
CA SER A 67 9.95 27.98 1.50
C SER A 67 10.23 28.76 2.79
N GLY A 68 11.43 29.35 2.91
CA GLY A 68 11.88 29.98 4.13
C GLY A 68 12.19 28.99 5.26
N PHE A 69 12.07 27.68 5.07
CA PHE A 69 12.43 26.70 6.08
C PHE A 69 13.94 26.45 6.10
N LEU A 70 14.49 26.17 7.28
CA LEU A 70 15.84 25.60 7.36
C LEU A 70 15.81 24.17 6.80
N ALA A 71 16.90 23.72 6.18
CA ALA A 71 17.00 22.36 5.65
C ALA A 71 16.64 21.29 6.70
N SER A 72 17.08 21.48 7.95
CA SER A 72 16.73 20.60 9.08
C SER A 72 15.24 20.59 9.44
N GLU A 73 14.57 21.74 9.37
CA GLU A 73 13.14 21.86 9.65
C GLU A 73 12.32 21.19 8.55
N SER A 74 12.72 21.40 7.29
CA SER A 74 12.11 20.74 6.13
C SER A 74 12.28 19.21 6.21
N GLU A 75 13.47 18.73 6.56
CA GLU A 75 13.72 17.29 6.74
C GLU A 75 12.85 16.72 7.88
N LEU A 76 12.77 17.40 9.03
CA LEU A 76 11.89 17.00 10.14
C LEU A 76 10.43 16.91 9.68
N CYS A 77 9.91 17.96 9.03
CA CYS A 77 8.55 18.01 8.52
C CYS A 77 8.28 16.91 7.50
N SER A 78 9.26 16.57 6.64
CA SER A 78 9.13 15.50 5.64
C SER A 78 8.85 14.12 6.26
N PHE A 79 9.42 13.82 7.44
CA PHE A 79 9.14 12.56 8.15
C PHE A 79 7.69 12.47 8.60
N TYR A 80 7.13 13.56 9.14
CA TYR A 80 5.73 13.60 9.56
C TYR A 80 4.77 13.66 8.38
N ASP A 81 5.11 14.38 7.32
CA ASP A 81 4.33 14.48 6.09
C ASP A 81 4.11 13.12 5.42
N ALA A 82 5.12 12.25 5.38
CA ALA A 82 4.97 10.88 4.89
C ALA A 82 3.92 10.07 5.66
N HIS A 83 3.80 10.30 6.98
CA HIS A 83 2.77 9.67 7.82
C HIS A 83 1.41 10.38 7.74
N HIS A 84 1.41 11.70 7.57
CA HIS A 84 0.22 12.52 7.40
C HIS A 84 -0.52 12.14 6.11
N LYS A 85 0.18 12.04 4.98
CA LYS A 85 -0.38 11.63 3.67
C LYS A 85 -1.08 10.27 3.68
N ASN A 86 -0.60 9.33 4.49
CA ASN A 86 -1.25 8.02 4.62
C ASN A 86 -2.64 8.08 5.29
N HIS A 87 -2.99 9.23 5.87
CA HIS A 87 -4.27 9.51 6.52
C HIS A 87 -5.04 10.65 5.84
N GLU A 88 -4.50 11.28 4.79
CA GLU A 88 -5.26 12.16 3.89
C GLU A 88 -6.05 11.30 2.90
N VAL A 89 -7.07 10.60 3.41
CA VAL A 89 -7.90 9.67 2.63
C VAL A 89 -9.31 10.24 2.44
N ASP A 90 -9.82 10.12 1.22
CA ASP A 90 -11.16 10.60 0.88
C ASP A 90 -12.23 9.54 1.17
N THR A 91 -13.49 9.96 1.26
CA THR A 91 -14.66 9.06 1.35
C THR A 91 -14.76 8.13 0.15
N ASP A 92 -14.32 8.58 -1.03
CA ASP A 92 -14.22 7.75 -2.24
C ASP A 92 -13.22 6.61 -2.08
N PHE A 93 -12.12 6.82 -1.37
CA PHE A 93 -11.12 5.77 -1.11
C PHE A 93 -11.70 4.60 -0.33
N PHE A 94 -12.58 4.86 0.64
CA PHE A 94 -13.29 3.81 1.38
C PHE A 94 -14.17 2.97 0.44
N LYS A 95 -14.92 3.62 -0.45
CA LYS A 95 -15.77 2.93 -1.45
C LYS A 95 -14.92 2.11 -2.42
N LYS A 96 -13.77 2.64 -2.84
CA LYS A 96 -12.81 1.93 -3.68
C LYS A 96 -12.25 0.68 -2.99
N CYS A 97 -11.94 0.75 -1.70
CA CYS A 97 -11.51 -0.43 -0.93
C CYS A 97 -12.62 -1.49 -0.82
N GLN A 98 -13.86 -1.09 -0.55
CA GLN A 98 -15.00 -2.02 -0.50
C GLN A 98 -15.26 -2.67 -1.85
N ASP A 99 -15.30 -1.89 -2.93
CA ASP A 99 -15.44 -2.38 -4.30
C ASP A 99 -14.32 -3.36 -4.68
N TYR A 100 -13.08 -3.02 -4.31
CA TYR A 100 -11.92 -3.90 -4.55
C TYR A 100 -12.09 -5.25 -3.86
N LEU A 101 -12.54 -5.27 -2.60
CA LEU A 101 -12.78 -6.49 -1.83
C LEU A 101 -13.98 -7.29 -2.34
N ALA A 102 -15.06 -6.60 -2.72
CA ALA A 102 -16.25 -7.22 -3.28
C ALA A 102 -15.95 -7.96 -4.58
N LYS A 103 -15.19 -7.34 -5.50
CA LYS A 103 -14.85 -7.93 -6.80
C LYS A 103 -13.96 -9.17 -6.76
N ILE A 104 -13.24 -9.38 -5.66
CA ILE A 104 -12.46 -10.60 -5.44
C ILE A 104 -13.17 -11.60 -4.50
N ASN A 105 -14.41 -11.28 -4.07
CA ASN A 105 -15.18 -12.04 -3.10
C ASN A 105 -14.46 -12.20 -1.74
N GLU A 106 -13.77 -11.15 -1.28
CA GLU A 106 -13.06 -11.11 0.01
C GLU A 106 -13.64 -10.11 1.04
N ASP A 107 -14.80 -9.50 0.77
CA ASP A 107 -15.44 -8.49 1.65
C ASP A 107 -15.79 -9.03 3.06
N GLY A 108 -16.23 -10.29 3.14
CA GLY A 108 -16.55 -10.94 4.43
C GLY A 108 -15.33 -11.47 5.22
N ARG A 109 -14.12 -11.33 4.68
CA ARG A 109 -12.92 -11.95 5.27
C ARG A 109 -12.26 -11.06 6.31
N LYS A 110 -11.45 -11.68 7.18
CA LYS A 110 -10.77 -11.01 8.29
C LYS A 110 -9.33 -11.51 8.39
N GLU A 111 -8.44 -10.68 8.89
CA GLU A 111 -7.11 -11.11 9.32
C GLU A 111 -7.15 -11.71 10.74
N LYS A 112 -6.13 -12.49 11.10
CA LYS A 112 -5.99 -13.09 12.44
C LYS A 112 -5.92 -11.98 13.50
N GLY A 113 -6.91 -11.96 14.40
CA GLY A 113 -6.88 -11.12 15.58
C GLY A 113 -5.84 -11.57 16.60
N LEU A 114 -5.60 -10.74 17.62
CA LEU A 114 -4.65 -11.01 18.72
C LEU A 114 -4.94 -12.36 19.41
N GLY A 115 -6.21 -12.67 19.67
CA GLY A 115 -6.61 -13.92 20.34
C GLY A 115 -6.27 -15.18 19.55
N ILE A 116 -6.34 -15.13 18.21
CA ILE A 116 -6.03 -16.28 17.35
C ILE A 116 -4.51 -16.48 17.29
N TRP A 117 -3.74 -15.38 17.22
CA TRP A 117 -2.28 -15.45 17.36
C TRP A 117 -1.83 -16.04 18.70
N ALA A 118 -2.48 -15.64 19.80
CA ALA A 118 -2.22 -16.20 21.12
C ALA A 118 -2.56 -17.70 21.18
N LEU A 119 -3.71 -18.11 20.63
CA LEU A 119 -4.11 -19.51 20.55
C LEU A 119 -3.08 -20.35 19.76
N ILE A 120 -2.61 -19.85 18.61
CA ILE A 120 -1.60 -20.54 17.80
C ILE A 120 -0.29 -20.67 18.57
N ILE A 121 0.16 -19.65 19.29
CA ILE A 121 1.39 -19.72 20.10
C ILE A 121 1.25 -20.71 21.25
N ILE A 122 0.09 -20.78 21.92
CA ILE A 122 -0.17 -21.77 22.97
C ILE A 122 -0.11 -23.18 22.38
N LEU A 123 -0.79 -23.41 21.26
CA LEU A 123 -0.81 -24.70 20.57
C LEU A 123 0.61 -25.09 20.12
N MET A 124 1.39 -24.13 19.64
CA MET A 124 2.81 -24.30 19.27
C MET A 124 3.67 -24.73 20.46
N VAL A 125 3.49 -24.16 21.66
CA VAL A 125 4.28 -24.53 22.85
C VAL A 125 3.94 -25.94 23.35
N ILE A 126 2.65 -26.32 23.30
CA ILE A 126 2.20 -27.68 23.63
C ILE A 126 2.87 -28.67 22.67
N GLU A 127 2.83 -28.39 21.38
CA GLU A 127 3.41 -29.24 20.34
C GLU A 127 4.95 -29.34 20.46
N ALA A 128 5.62 -28.21 20.69
CA ALA A 128 7.07 -28.15 20.91
C ALA A 128 7.52 -29.06 22.06
N THR A 129 6.72 -29.12 23.13
CA THR A 129 7.02 -29.97 24.29
C THR A 129 6.90 -31.46 23.91
N ALA A 130 5.85 -31.82 23.17
CA ALA A 130 5.60 -33.20 22.74
C ALA A 130 6.68 -33.73 21.77
N PHE A 131 7.18 -32.89 20.86
CA PHE A 131 8.30 -33.25 19.97
C PHE A 131 9.64 -33.24 20.65
N GLY A 132 9.90 -32.21 21.46
CA GLY A 132 11.14 -32.08 22.19
C GLY A 132 11.41 -33.31 23.02
N TYR A 133 10.41 -33.73 23.81
CA TYR A 133 10.53 -34.90 24.67
C TYR A 133 10.77 -36.19 23.88
N ALA A 134 10.08 -36.37 22.75
CA ALA A 134 10.29 -37.53 21.88
C ALA A 134 11.74 -37.62 21.37
N LEU A 135 12.38 -36.48 21.08
CA LEU A 135 13.75 -36.43 20.55
C LEU A 135 14.84 -36.44 21.63
N ALA A 136 14.49 -36.24 22.91
CA ALA A 136 15.45 -36.09 24.01
C ALA A 136 16.47 -37.24 24.10
N PRO A 137 16.06 -38.52 24.02
CA PRO A 137 16.99 -39.64 24.20
C PRO A 137 18.01 -39.79 23.06
N PHE A 138 17.72 -39.25 21.86
CA PHE A 138 18.61 -39.36 20.70
C PHE A 138 19.48 -38.13 20.47
N ALA A 139 18.91 -36.93 20.67
CA ALA A 139 19.63 -35.69 20.41
C ALA A 139 20.68 -35.40 21.49
N LEU A 140 20.51 -35.95 22.70
CA LEU A 140 21.22 -35.53 23.90
C LEU A 140 21.73 -36.72 24.72
N THR A 141 22.25 -37.74 24.03
CA THR A 141 22.78 -38.99 24.62
C THR A 141 23.90 -38.80 25.64
N LEU A 142 24.64 -37.69 25.57
CA LEU A 142 25.76 -37.36 26.46
C LEU A 142 25.40 -36.31 27.53
N ALA A 143 24.16 -35.80 27.53
CA ALA A 143 23.75 -34.74 28.42
C ALA A 143 23.20 -35.32 29.74
N THR A 144 23.43 -34.61 30.86
CA THR A 144 22.75 -34.95 32.13
C THR A 144 21.22 -34.91 31.94
N PRO A 145 20.42 -35.67 32.72
CA PRO A 145 18.97 -35.74 32.54
C PRO A 145 18.29 -34.35 32.47
N ASN A 146 18.71 -33.43 33.34
CA ASN A 146 18.17 -32.06 33.38
C ASN A 146 18.56 -31.22 32.15
N THR A 147 19.74 -31.46 31.57
CA THR A 147 20.17 -30.80 30.33
C THR A 147 19.58 -31.44 29.08
N ALA A 148 19.30 -32.74 29.11
CA ALA A 148 18.63 -33.45 28.03
C ALA A 148 17.18 -32.94 27.87
N LEU A 149 16.46 -32.78 28.98
CA LEU A 149 15.09 -32.24 28.96
C LEU A 149 15.07 -30.76 28.47
N ALA A 150 16.10 -29.99 28.83
CA ALA A 150 16.28 -28.62 28.35
C ALA A 150 16.51 -28.51 26.84
N GLY A 151 17.48 -29.27 26.33
CA GLY A 151 17.78 -29.26 24.91
C GLY A 151 16.62 -29.83 24.09
N ALA A 152 15.91 -30.82 24.62
CA ALA A 152 14.68 -31.36 24.04
C ALA A 152 13.62 -30.28 23.81
N PHE A 153 13.23 -29.56 24.86
CA PHE A 153 12.27 -28.46 24.73
C PHE A 153 12.74 -27.39 23.74
N ALA A 154 14.02 -27.02 23.76
CA ALA A 154 14.59 -26.02 22.85
C ALA A 154 14.54 -26.46 21.38
N ILE A 155 14.92 -27.71 21.09
CA ILE A 155 14.86 -28.29 19.74
C ILE A 155 13.41 -28.35 19.26
N GLY A 156 12.50 -28.82 20.11
CA GLY A 156 11.06 -28.86 19.81
C GLY A 156 10.51 -27.48 19.48
N LEU A 157 10.87 -26.45 20.26
CA LEU A 157 10.43 -25.07 20.02
C LEU A 157 10.88 -24.54 18.65
N VAL A 158 12.14 -24.79 18.27
CA VAL A 158 12.67 -24.36 16.97
C VAL A 158 11.91 -25.03 15.82
N ILE A 159 11.67 -26.34 15.92
CA ILE A 159 10.91 -27.10 14.91
C ILE A 159 9.48 -26.54 14.80
N SER A 160 8.81 -26.29 15.93
CA SER A 160 7.44 -25.76 15.94
C SER A 160 7.34 -24.33 15.37
N ILE A 161 8.33 -23.46 15.60
CA ILE A 161 8.38 -22.12 14.97
C ILE A 161 8.48 -22.24 13.45
N ILE A 162 9.35 -23.12 12.95
CA ILE A 162 9.48 -23.38 11.51
C ILE A 162 8.19 -23.96 10.95
N GLY A 163 7.59 -24.93 11.64
CA GLY A 163 6.30 -25.52 11.30
C GLY A 163 5.19 -24.48 11.19
N LEU A 164 5.09 -23.58 12.16
CA LEU A 164 4.12 -22.47 12.16
C LEU A 164 4.31 -21.57 10.94
N ILE A 165 5.54 -21.12 10.66
CA ILE A 165 5.82 -20.25 9.50
C ILE A 165 5.41 -20.96 8.20
N LEU A 166 5.81 -22.22 8.02
CA LEU A 166 5.46 -22.98 6.82
C LEU A 166 3.95 -23.24 6.71
N SER A 167 3.27 -23.52 7.84
CA SER A 167 1.81 -23.68 7.91
C SER A 167 1.08 -22.41 7.47
N GLU A 168 1.54 -21.22 7.91
CA GLU A 168 1.00 -19.93 7.46
C GLU A 168 1.13 -19.72 5.95
N PHE A 169 2.30 -20.03 5.40
CA PHE A 169 2.54 -19.92 3.97
C PHE A 169 1.74 -20.95 3.17
N ALA A 170 1.62 -22.18 3.65
CA ALA A 170 0.85 -23.24 3.03
C ALA A 170 -0.65 -22.90 3.01
N GLY A 171 -1.23 -22.48 4.15
CA GLY A 171 -2.66 -22.12 4.22
C GLY A 171 -3.04 -20.94 3.33
N ARG A 172 -2.20 -19.89 3.30
CA ARG A 172 -2.39 -18.75 2.37
C ARG A 172 -2.27 -19.15 0.91
N SER A 173 -1.38 -20.09 0.60
CA SER A 173 -1.23 -20.62 -0.77
C SER A 173 -2.42 -21.50 -1.17
N PHE A 174 -2.96 -22.27 -0.23
CA PHE A 174 -4.16 -23.08 -0.44
C PHE A 174 -5.37 -22.20 -0.80
N TYR A 175 -5.55 -21.08 -0.08
CA TYR A 175 -6.61 -20.12 -0.39
C TYR A 175 -6.44 -19.48 -1.78
N LYS A 176 -5.22 -19.05 -2.12
CA LYS A 176 -4.92 -18.52 -3.46
C LYS A 176 -5.28 -19.51 -4.57
N ASN A 177 -5.00 -20.79 -4.37
CA ASN A 177 -5.35 -21.83 -5.34
C ASN A 177 -6.86 -22.07 -5.42
N ALA A 178 -7.60 -21.92 -4.32
CA ALA A 178 -9.06 -21.97 -4.31
C ALA A 178 -9.66 -20.81 -5.12
N VAL A 179 -9.16 -19.58 -4.95
CA VAL A 179 -9.59 -18.42 -5.76
C VAL A 179 -9.23 -18.61 -7.23
N VAL A 180 -8.02 -19.07 -7.54
CA VAL A 180 -7.65 -19.42 -8.93
C VAL A 180 -8.58 -20.50 -9.50
N GLY A 181 -8.95 -21.49 -8.68
CA GLY A 181 -9.94 -22.51 -9.06
C GLY A 181 -11.32 -21.93 -9.38
N HIS A 182 -11.78 -20.98 -8.57
CA HIS A 182 -13.04 -20.25 -8.82
C HIS A 182 -12.96 -19.38 -10.07
N VAL A 183 -11.83 -18.72 -10.32
CA VAL A 183 -11.62 -17.97 -11.58
C VAL A 183 -11.65 -18.92 -12.78
N MET A 184 -11.08 -20.13 -12.65
CA MET A 184 -11.11 -21.16 -13.70
C MET A 184 -12.48 -21.78 -13.94
N SER A 185 -13.39 -21.81 -12.94
CA SER A 185 -14.73 -22.40 -13.13
C SER A 185 -15.63 -21.58 -14.06
N PHE A 186 -15.29 -20.33 -14.36
CA PHE A 186 -16.00 -19.50 -15.34
C PHE A 186 -15.69 -19.85 -16.81
N GLU A 187 -15.18 -21.06 -17.07
CA GLU A 187 -14.81 -21.55 -18.39
C GLU A 187 -16.00 -21.60 -19.38
N GLU A 188 -17.23 -21.80 -18.90
CA GLU A 188 -18.42 -21.86 -19.76
C GLU A 188 -18.84 -20.48 -20.30
N ILE A 189 -18.69 -19.42 -19.50
CA ILE A 189 -18.98 -18.03 -19.88
C ILE A 189 -17.94 -17.52 -20.91
N ARG A 190 -16.82 -18.24 -21.04
CA ARG A 190 -15.65 -17.90 -21.87
C ARG A 190 -15.81 -18.28 -23.35
N ALA A 191 -16.63 -19.30 -23.66
CA ALA A 191 -16.69 -19.91 -24.98
C ALA A 191 -17.41 -19.04 -26.05
N SER A 192 -18.01 -17.91 -25.67
CA SER A 192 -18.91 -17.13 -26.52
C SER A 192 -18.38 -15.77 -26.99
N GLY A 193 -17.13 -15.36 -26.72
CA GLY A 193 -16.67 -14.00 -27.06
C GLY A 193 -15.16 -13.76 -27.18
N SER A 194 -14.80 -12.58 -27.74
CA SER A 194 -13.41 -12.13 -27.99
C SER A 194 -12.57 -11.91 -26.71
N ASP A 195 -13.23 -11.86 -25.54
CA ASP A 195 -12.58 -11.62 -24.26
C ASP A 195 -12.10 -12.89 -23.54
N GLY A 196 -12.35 -14.08 -24.10
CA GLY A 196 -12.16 -15.39 -23.45
C GLY A 196 -10.72 -15.86 -23.18
N ASP A 197 -9.74 -14.97 -23.15
CA ASP A 197 -8.37 -15.34 -22.79
C ASP A 197 -8.21 -15.27 -21.26
N MET A 198 -7.75 -16.36 -20.63
CA MET A 198 -7.54 -16.48 -19.17
C MET A 198 -6.27 -15.74 -18.76
N VAL A 199 -6.11 -14.51 -19.23
CA VAL A 199 -4.89 -13.73 -19.11
C VAL A 199 -5.21 -12.44 -18.40
N LYS A 200 -4.31 -12.05 -17.49
CA LYS A 200 -4.39 -10.75 -16.83
C LYS A 200 -4.26 -9.63 -17.87
N LYS A 201 -5.33 -8.85 -18.04
CA LYS A 201 -5.39 -7.73 -19.00
C LYS A 201 -4.97 -6.40 -18.37
N ASP A 202 -5.36 -6.17 -17.11
CA ASP A 202 -5.07 -4.92 -16.40
C ASP A 202 -4.41 -5.17 -15.04
N ILE A 203 -3.56 -4.24 -14.61
CA ILE A 203 -3.02 -4.21 -13.26
C ILE A 203 -3.90 -3.26 -12.43
N ILE A 204 -4.77 -3.85 -11.62
CA ILE A 204 -5.71 -3.09 -10.80
C ILE A 204 -5.20 -2.96 -9.36
N HIS A 205 -5.08 -1.71 -8.94
CA HIS A 205 -4.83 -1.25 -7.58
C HIS A 205 -6.13 -0.70 -6.97
N ILE A 206 -6.07 -0.29 -5.71
CA ILE A 206 -7.23 0.28 -5.00
C ILE A 206 -7.68 1.57 -5.70
N ASP A 207 -6.74 2.43 -6.11
CA ASP A 207 -7.04 3.74 -6.68
C ASP A 207 -7.78 3.69 -8.02
N ASN A 208 -7.55 2.63 -8.80
CA ASN A 208 -8.12 2.43 -10.12
C ASN A 208 -9.03 1.20 -10.20
N THR A 209 -9.68 0.85 -9.07
CA THR A 209 -10.57 -0.33 -9.00
C THR A 209 -11.72 -0.31 -10.02
N TYR A 210 -12.12 0.87 -10.51
CA TYR A 210 -13.24 1.01 -11.43
C TYR A 210 -12.88 0.76 -12.91
N ASP A 211 -11.58 0.70 -13.25
CA ASP A 211 -11.13 0.58 -14.65
C ASP A 211 -11.66 -0.70 -15.32
N ASP A 212 -11.92 -1.75 -14.55
CA ASP A 212 -12.38 -3.04 -15.05
C ASP A 212 -13.87 -3.35 -14.80
N ASN A 213 -14.67 -2.35 -14.42
CA ASN A 213 -16.13 -2.48 -14.22
C ASN A 213 -16.87 -3.05 -15.44
N HIS A 214 -16.38 -2.73 -16.64
CA HIS A 214 -16.96 -3.14 -17.91
C HIS A 214 -16.63 -4.59 -18.28
N ARG A 215 -15.69 -5.22 -17.56
CA ARG A 215 -15.23 -6.59 -17.84
C ARG A 215 -16.06 -7.61 -17.07
N PRO A 216 -16.13 -8.88 -17.53
CA PRO A 216 -16.81 -9.93 -16.80
C PRO A 216 -16.15 -10.22 -15.44
N GLU A 217 -16.93 -10.75 -14.50
CA GLU A 217 -16.53 -10.99 -13.10
C GLU A 217 -15.21 -11.77 -12.96
N TYR A 218 -15.02 -12.84 -13.76
CA TYR A 218 -13.79 -13.64 -13.72
C TYR A 218 -12.53 -12.81 -14.05
N GLN A 219 -12.64 -11.84 -14.95
CA GLN A 219 -11.53 -10.98 -15.36
C GLN A 219 -11.25 -9.93 -14.28
N GLN A 220 -12.28 -9.42 -13.62
CA GLN A 220 -12.14 -8.53 -12.48
C GLN A 220 -11.40 -9.22 -11.32
N MET A 221 -11.73 -10.48 -11.03
CA MET A 221 -11.01 -11.29 -10.07
C MET A 221 -9.54 -11.52 -10.51
N LEU A 222 -9.31 -11.89 -11.78
CA LEU A 222 -7.99 -12.19 -12.31
C LEU A 222 -7.03 -10.99 -12.28
N ASN A 223 -7.54 -9.80 -12.58
CA ASN A 223 -6.76 -8.56 -12.55
C ASN A 223 -6.23 -8.23 -11.13
N ARG A 224 -6.90 -8.71 -10.07
CA ARG A 224 -6.55 -8.48 -8.66
C ARG A 224 -5.65 -9.58 -8.06
N VAL A 225 -5.63 -10.78 -8.65
CA VAL A 225 -4.77 -11.91 -8.21
C VAL A 225 -3.35 -11.79 -8.79
N LYS A 226 -2.34 -12.28 -8.04
CA LYS A 226 -0.95 -12.30 -8.51
C LYS A 226 -0.71 -13.46 -9.49
N VAL A 227 -0.53 -13.13 -10.76
CA VAL A 227 -0.22 -14.08 -11.84
C VAL A 227 1.31 -14.26 -11.99
N PRO A 228 1.82 -15.47 -12.35
CA PRO A 228 3.25 -15.73 -12.49
C PRO A 228 4.04 -14.81 -13.42
N LYS A 229 3.43 -14.44 -14.55
CA LYS A 229 3.96 -13.52 -15.55
C LYS A 229 2.79 -12.70 -16.08
N ASN A 230 3.03 -11.44 -16.41
CA ASN A 230 2.06 -10.63 -17.15
C ASN A 230 1.79 -11.35 -18.48
N GLY A 231 0.52 -11.56 -18.84
CA GLY A 231 0.19 -12.33 -20.03
C GLY A 231 0.03 -13.84 -19.84
N ALA A 232 0.29 -14.40 -18.65
CA ALA A 232 0.16 -15.85 -18.41
C ALA A 232 -1.20 -16.22 -17.80
N MET A 233 -1.60 -17.47 -18.01
CA MET A 233 -2.77 -18.03 -17.33
C MET A 233 -2.53 -18.12 -15.82
N PRO A 234 -3.56 -17.88 -14.98
CA PRO A 234 -3.45 -18.13 -13.56
C PRO A 234 -3.17 -19.63 -13.39
N ALA A 235 -2.11 -19.99 -12.66
CA ALA A 235 -1.74 -21.38 -12.42
C ALA A 235 -1.83 -21.69 -10.93
N LYS A 236 -2.48 -22.80 -10.58
CA LYS A 236 -2.49 -23.31 -9.21
C LYS A 236 -1.06 -23.67 -8.81
N ARG A 237 -0.55 -23.07 -7.74
CA ARG A 237 0.80 -23.32 -7.24
C ARG A 237 0.74 -24.24 -6.04
N PHE A 238 1.03 -25.52 -6.28
CA PHE A 238 1.05 -26.52 -5.22
C PHE A 238 2.43 -26.68 -4.57
N GLY A 239 3.50 -26.07 -5.10
CA GLY A 239 4.88 -26.29 -4.62
C GLY A 239 5.06 -26.11 -3.11
N VAL A 240 4.58 -24.99 -2.54
CA VAL A 240 4.68 -24.75 -1.08
C VAL A 240 3.81 -25.73 -0.29
N ILE A 241 2.63 -26.07 -0.79
CA ILE A 241 1.70 -27.00 -0.12
C ILE A 241 2.27 -28.41 -0.11
N VAL A 242 2.84 -28.88 -1.23
CA VAL A 242 3.46 -30.19 -1.37
C VAL A 242 4.72 -30.28 -0.51
N ALA A 243 5.59 -29.27 -0.55
CA ALA A 243 6.77 -29.22 0.29
C ALA A 243 6.42 -29.27 1.79
N TYR A 244 5.39 -28.51 2.19
CA TYR A 244 4.88 -28.54 3.56
C TYR A 244 4.24 -29.88 3.92
N GLY A 245 3.46 -30.49 3.02
CA GLY A 245 2.86 -31.80 3.24
C GLY A 245 3.92 -32.89 3.43
N ILE A 246 4.97 -32.90 2.60
CA ILE A 246 6.13 -33.79 2.75
C ILE A 246 6.85 -33.53 4.07
N PHE A 247 7.02 -32.27 4.46
CA PHE A 247 7.65 -31.89 5.72
C PHE A 247 6.87 -32.40 6.94
N ILE A 248 5.55 -32.20 6.99
CA ILE A 248 4.71 -32.69 8.11
C ILE A 248 4.65 -34.22 8.13
N LEU A 249 4.48 -34.87 6.97
CA LEU A 249 4.47 -36.33 6.90
C LEU A 249 5.84 -36.91 7.32
N GLY A 250 6.93 -36.29 6.87
CA GLY A 250 8.28 -36.65 7.25
C GLY A 250 8.54 -36.49 8.75
N LEU A 251 8.10 -35.38 9.36
CA LEU A 251 8.20 -35.18 10.80
C LEU A 251 7.34 -36.18 11.59
N ALA A 252 6.14 -36.51 11.12
CA ALA A 252 5.28 -37.49 11.76
C ALA A 252 5.92 -38.89 11.75
N VAL A 253 6.46 -39.30 10.60
CA VAL A 253 7.18 -40.58 10.45
C VAL A 253 8.44 -40.60 11.31
N ALA A 254 9.22 -39.52 11.30
CA ALA A 254 10.42 -39.39 12.11
C ALA A 254 10.10 -39.46 13.61
N ALA A 255 9.05 -38.79 14.07
CA ALA A 255 8.66 -38.81 15.48
C ALA A 255 8.11 -40.17 15.90
N PHE A 256 7.33 -40.83 15.05
CA PHE A 256 6.90 -42.21 15.28
C PHE A 256 8.10 -43.16 15.38
N TRP A 257 9.02 -43.07 14.42
CA TRP A 257 10.25 -43.88 14.38
C TRP A 257 11.11 -43.68 15.63
N VAL A 258 11.38 -42.42 15.98
CA VAL A 258 12.15 -42.05 17.16
C VAL A 258 11.51 -42.63 18.42
N ARG A 259 10.18 -42.54 18.57
CA ARG A 259 9.49 -43.12 19.73
C ARG A 259 9.56 -44.64 19.78
N THR A 260 9.43 -45.32 18.64
CA THR A 260 9.63 -46.77 18.56
C THR A 260 11.04 -47.15 18.98
N GLU A 261 12.05 -46.41 18.53
CA GLU A 261 13.44 -46.70 18.88
C GLU A 261 13.76 -46.36 20.35
N THR A 262 13.15 -45.31 20.93
CA THR A 262 13.27 -45.06 22.39
C THR A 262 12.74 -46.23 23.20
N LEU A 263 11.62 -46.82 22.76
CA LEU A 263 10.99 -47.94 23.43
C LEU A 263 11.86 -49.21 23.31
N ASN A 264 12.38 -49.50 22.11
CA ASN A 264 13.32 -50.62 21.88
C ASN A 264 14.56 -50.51 22.78
N ALA A 265 15.11 -49.31 22.93
CA ALA A 265 16.28 -49.07 23.77
C ALA A 265 15.97 -49.31 25.26
N GLN A 266 14.78 -48.89 25.72
CA GLN A 266 14.32 -49.14 27.09
C GLN A 266 14.07 -50.62 27.33
N GLU A 267 13.47 -51.33 26.38
CA GLU A 267 13.25 -52.78 26.45
C GLU A 267 14.57 -53.56 26.50
N ALA A 268 15.57 -53.15 25.71
CA ALA A 268 16.89 -53.77 25.73
C ALA A 268 17.58 -53.60 27.10
N ASP A 269 17.44 -52.44 27.75
CA ASP A 269 17.98 -52.19 29.09
C ASP A 269 17.23 -52.98 30.18
N LEU A 270 15.89 -53.11 30.04
CA LEU A 270 15.05 -53.94 30.90
C LEU A 270 15.42 -55.43 30.84
N ILE A 271 15.72 -55.94 29.64
CA ILE A 271 16.17 -57.33 29.45
C ILE A 271 17.58 -57.52 30.04
N ALA A 272 18.45 -56.53 29.92
CA ALA A 272 19.81 -56.57 30.46
C ALA A 272 19.86 -56.45 31.99
N ASN A 273 18.89 -55.75 32.62
CA ASN A 273 18.79 -55.55 34.07
C ASN A 273 17.37 -55.89 34.63
N PRO A 274 17.12 -57.18 34.96
CA PRO A 274 15.79 -57.67 35.36
C PRO A 274 15.10 -57.14 36.65
N PRO A 275 15.75 -56.53 37.68
CA PRO A 275 15.02 -56.11 38.87
C PRO A 275 14.22 -54.80 38.72
N ALA A 276 14.22 -54.15 37.55
CA ALA A 276 13.57 -52.85 37.33
C ALA A 276 12.08 -52.91 36.92
N VAL A 277 11.45 -54.09 36.94
CA VAL A 277 10.08 -54.33 36.44
C VAL A 277 9.00 -53.57 37.24
N SER A 278 9.30 -53.08 38.44
CA SER A 278 8.34 -52.30 39.24
C SER A 278 8.46 -50.78 39.09
N GLN A 279 9.41 -50.25 38.29
CA GLN A 279 9.60 -48.80 38.15
C GLN A 279 9.57 -48.29 36.71
N ALA A 280 9.94 -49.11 35.71
CA ALA A 280 10.01 -48.62 34.33
C ALA A 280 8.63 -48.52 33.63
N ALA A 281 7.63 -49.28 34.07
CA ALA A 281 6.26 -49.16 33.56
C ALA A 281 5.55 -47.87 34.05
N ASP A 282 6.04 -47.27 35.14
CA ASP A 282 5.55 -46.00 35.71
C ASP A 282 6.26 -44.77 35.14
N ASP A 283 7.35 -44.96 34.38
CA ASP A 283 8.15 -43.86 33.82
C ASP A 283 7.73 -43.47 32.39
N PHE A 284 6.69 -44.14 31.86
CA PHE A 284 5.85 -43.58 30.79
C PHE A 284 4.74 -42.75 31.43
N PRO A 285 4.78 -41.42 31.33
CA PRO A 285 3.65 -40.61 31.70
C PRO A 285 2.56 -40.82 30.65
N VAL A 286 1.71 -41.81 30.88
CA VAL A 286 0.32 -41.73 30.44
C VAL A 286 -0.18 -40.45 31.07
N ALA A 287 -0.53 -39.45 30.26
CA ALA A 287 -1.08 -38.21 30.77
C ALA A 287 -2.31 -38.58 31.61
N GLU A 288 -2.19 -38.47 32.94
CA GLU A 288 -3.23 -38.79 33.91
C GLU A 288 -4.39 -37.77 33.90
N GLU A 289 -4.64 -37.09 32.77
CA GLU A 289 -5.84 -36.28 32.59
C GLU A 289 -6.39 -36.44 31.16
N ASP A 290 -7.57 -37.07 31.11
CA ASP A 290 -8.61 -36.95 30.06
C ASP A 290 -8.42 -37.58 28.67
N PHE A 291 -7.69 -38.69 28.55
CA PHE A 291 -7.98 -39.65 27.48
C PHE A 291 -8.39 -41.00 28.08
N PRO A 292 -9.60 -41.52 27.80
CA PRO A 292 -10.01 -42.81 28.32
C PRO A 292 -9.09 -43.86 27.69
N ILE A 293 -8.17 -44.37 28.50
CA ILE A 293 -7.57 -45.66 28.26
C ILE A 293 -8.75 -46.61 28.12
N THR A 294 -9.00 -47.14 26.92
CA THR A 294 -10.15 -48.01 26.67
C THR A 294 -10.08 -49.19 27.64
N GLU A 295 -11.25 -49.62 28.14
CA GLU A 295 -11.39 -50.75 29.07
C GLU A 295 -10.61 -52.01 28.62
N GLU A 296 -10.40 -52.14 27.30
CA GLU A 296 -9.53 -53.13 26.66
C GLU A 296 -8.07 -53.10 27.13
N MET A 297 -7.44 -51.93 27.27
CA MET A 297 -6.03 -51.81 27.71
C MET A 297 -5.87 -52.18 29.19
N ALA A 298 -6.83 -51.84 30.06
CA ALA A 298 -6.83 -52.24 31.46
C ALA A 298 -7.07 -53.77 31.60
N ALA A 299 -7.94 -54.33 30.76
CA ALA A 299 -8.20 -55.77 30.72
C ALA A 299 -6.98 -56.58 30.24
N ILE A 300 -6.21 -56.06 29.27
CA ILE A 300 -4.97 -56.70 28.79
C ILE A 300 -3.88 -56.68 29.87
N GLY A 301 -3.74 -55.58 30.62
CA GLY A 301 -2.80 -55.48 31.76
C GLY A 301 -3.12 -56.46 32.89
N GLN A 302 -4.40 -56.64 33.22
CA GLN A 302 -4.84 -57.62 34.23
C GLN A 302 -4.75 -59.08 33.74
N ALA A 303 -4.98 -59.33 32.45
CA ALA A 303 -4.82 -60.66 31.85
C ALA A 303 -3.34 -61.11 31.72
N ALA A 304 -2.39 -60.19 31.88
CA ALA A 304 -0.95 -60.43 31.84
C ALA A 304 -0.32 -60.66 33.22
N ALA A 305 -1.09 -60.58 34.32
CA ALA A 305 -0.63 -60.73 35.71
C ALA A 305 -0.20 -62.17 36.11
N GLY A 306 0.20 -63.01 35.15
CA GLY A 306 0.68 -64.37 35.38
C GLY A 306 1.41 -65.00 34.19
N LYS A 307 1.84 -64.21 33.20
CA LYS A 307 2.61 -64.68 32.03
C LYS A 307 4.06 -64.23 32.12
N SER A 308 4.95 -64.92 31.39
CA SER A 308 6.40 -64.71 31.46
C SER A 308 6.78 -63.25 31.24
N ALA A 309 7.88 -62.77 31.82
CA ALA A 309 8.36 -61.39 31.66
C ALA A 309 8.46 -60.97 30.17
N GLN A 310 8.73 -61.94 29.28
CA GLN A 310 8.74 -61.75 27.83
C GLN A 310 7.35 -61.36 27.26
N ASP A 311 6.27 -61.99 27.75
CA ASP A 311 4.90 -61.71 27.29
C ASP A 311 4.40 -60.34 27.81
N GLN A 312 4.84 -59.92 29.00
CA GLN A 312 4.55 -58.58 29.51
C GLN A 312 5.26 -57.50 28.70
N ILE A 313 6.54 -57.72 28.33
CA ILE A 313 7.30 -56.80 27.47
C ILE A 313 6.66 -56.70 26.08
N ASP A 314 6.31 -57.83 25.44
CA ASP A 314 5.65 -57.83 24.12
C ASP A 314 4.24 -57.21 24.13
N ALA A 315 3.52 -57.34 25.25
CA ALA A 315 2.23 -56.68 25.44
C ALA A 315 2.40 -55.17 25.62
N LEU A 316 3.38 -54.75 26.43
CA LEU A 316 3.73 -53.34 26.63
C LEU A 316 4.16 -52.70 25.31
N HIS A 317 5.02 -53.36 24.55
CA HIS A 317 5.53 -52.92 23.26
C HIS A 317 4.42 -52.58 22.26
N ARG A 318 3.47 -53.53 22.11
CA ARG A 318 2.31 -53.36 21.22
C ARG A 318 1.38 -52.25 21.70
N ALA A 319 1.16 -52.12 23.01
CA ALA A 319 0.34 -51.06 23.57
C ALA A 319 0.96 -49.67 23.34
N SER A 320 2.26 -49.50 23.58
CA SER A 320 2.96 -48.23 23.35
C SER A 320 3.00 -47.84 21.87
N LEU A 321 3.16 -48.80 20.95
CA LEU A 321 3.16 -48.52 19.51
C LEU A 321 1.83 -47.89 19.05
N VAL A 322 0.70 -48.39 19.56
CA VAL A 322 -0.63 -47.80 19.28
C VAL A 322 -0.71 -46.37 19.81
N THR A 323 -0.28 -46.11 21.04
CA THR A 323 -0.29 -44.74 21.59
C THR A 323 0.59 -43.78 20.79
N PHE A 324 1.75 -44.23 20.30
CA PHE A 324 2.62 -43.43 19.45
C PHE A 324 1.98 -43.12 18.09
N ALA A 325 1.24 -44.07 17.52
CA ALA A 325 0.49 -43.86 16.29
C ALA A 325 -0.61 -42.82 16.49
N VAL A 326 -1.37 -42.90 17.58
CA VAL A 326 -2.42 -41.93 17.94
C VAL A 326 -1.84 -40.53 18.13
N LEU A 327 -0.75 -40.38 18.88
CA LEU A 327 -0.09 -39.08 19.07
C LEU A 327 0.46 -38.50 17.76
N SER A 328 0.96 -39.34 16.85
CA SER A 328 1.43 -38.90 15.53
C SER A 328 0.26 -38.44 14.64
N GLY A 329 -0.89 -39.13 14.72
CA GLY A 329 -2.13 -38.68 14.08
C GLY A 329 -2.64 -37.35 14.63
N LEU A 330 -2.61 -37.17 15.96
CA LEU A 330 -2.99 -35.91 16.61
C LEU A 330 -2.09 -34.75 16.17
N PHE A 331 -0.78 -34.98 16.02
CA PHE A 331 0.13 -33.97 15.47
C PHE A 331 -0.28 -33.53 14.05
N ILE A 332 -0.57 -34.47 13.15
CA ILE A 332 -1.02 -34.14 11.80
C ILE A 332 -2.33 -33.34 11.87
N PHE A 333 -3.24 -33.71 12.78
CA PHE A 333 -4.50 -33.00 12.98
C PHE A 333 -4.28 -31.55 13.46
N ILE A 334 -3.40 -31.33 14.43
CA ILE A 334 -3.02 -29.98 14.91
C ILE A 334 -2.40 -29.16 13.78
N GLN A 335 -1.50 -29.75 13.00
CA GLN A 335 -0.86 -29.06 11.88
C GLN A 335 -1.84 -28.75 10.74
N ALA A 336 -2.80 -29.64 10.48
CA ALA A 336 -3.90 -29.39 9.57
C ALA A 336 -4.81 -28.25 10.08
N SER A 337 -5.11 -28.22 11.38
CA SER A 337 -5.91 -27.16 12.03
C SER A 337 -5.22 -25.80 11.95
N SER A 338 -3.91 -25.73 12.22
CA SER A 338 -3.10 -24.52 12.05
C SER A 338 -3.12 -24.03 10.60
N THR A 339 -2.97 -24.94 9.65
CA THR A 339 -3.00 -24.63 8.21
C THR A 339 -4.40 -24.16 7.78
N TYR A 340 -5.45 -24.73 8.36
CA TYR A 340 -6.83 -24.34 8.14
C TYR A 340 -7.12 -22.93 8.68
N LEU A 341 -6.62 -22.59 9.86
CA LEU A 341 -6.68 -21.21 10.37
C LEU A 341 -5.92 -20.25 9.43
N ALA A 342 -4.75 -20.63 8.93
CA ALA A 342 -4.04 -19.84 7.92
C ALA A 342 -4.80 -19.70 6.59
N PHE A 343 -5.60 -20.70 6.21
CA PHE A 343 -6.49 -20.65 5.05
C PHE A 343 -7.65 -19.66 5.27
N ILE A 344 -8.37 -19.74 6.40
CA ILE A 344 -9.52 -18.86 6.70
C ILE A 344 -9.11 -17.38 6.75
N PHE A 345 -8.00 -17.08 7.43
CA PHE A 345 -7.53 -15.71 7.65
C PHE A 345 -6.50 -15.23 6.60
N GLY A 346 -6.30 -15.99 5.52
CA GLY A 346 -5.45 -15.59 4.39
C GLY A 346 -6.13 -14.54 3.50
N PHE A 347 -5.38 -13.98 2.54
CA PHE A 347 -5.92 -13.17 1.44
C PHE A 347 -5.26 -13.60 0.12
N ALA A 348 -6.03 -13.61 -0.98
CA ALA A 348 -5.52 -13.94 -2.31
C ALA A 348 -5.11 -12.71 -3.12
N GLY A 349 -5.88 -11.62 -3.03
CA GLY A 349 -5.61 -10.43 -3.83
C GLY A 349 -4.30 -9.74 -3.46
N THR A 350 -3.74 -9.06 -4.44
CA THR A 350 -2.46 -8.34 -4.28
C THR A 350 -2.54 -7.20 -3.26
N LYS A 351 -3.70 -6.53 -3.18
CA LYS A 351 -3.96 -5.40 -2.28
C LYS A 351 -5.12 -5.64 -1.30
N SER A 352 -5.67 -6.86 -1.22
CA SER A 352 -6.83 -7.14 -0.36
C SER A 352 -6.54 -6.94 1.13
N ARG A 353 -5.36 -7.34 1.62
CA ARG A 353 -4.98 -7.11 3.03
C ARG A 353 -4.94 -5.62 3.37
N GLU A 354 -4.39 -4.82 2.46
CA GLU A 354 -4.28 -3.37 2.61
C GLU A 354 -5.66 -2.70 2.57
N ALA A 355 -6.52 -3.11 1.63
CA ALA A 355 -7.90 -2.64 1.55
C ALA A 355 -8.68 -3.00 2.83
N TRP A 356 -8.56 -4.24 3.31
CA TRP A 356 -9.19 -4.69 4.55
C TRP A 356 -8.69 -3.90 5.76
N GLU A 357 -7.37 -3.70 5.92
CA GLU A 357 -6.81 -2.94 7.05
C GLU A 357 -7.40 -1.51 7.13
N LYS A 358 -7.72 -0.92 5.98
CA LYS A 358 -8.30 0.42 5.89
C LYS A 358 -9.81 0.44 6.16
N THR A 359 -10.57 -0.60 5.82
CA THR A 359 -12.05 -0.58 5.93
C THR A 359 -12.61 -1.27 7.16
N HIS A 360 -11.97 -2.33 7.67
CA HIS A 360 -12.58 -3.25 8.64
C HIS A 360 -13.00 -2.65 9.99
N LYS A 361 -12.49 -1.46 10.34
CA LYS A 361 -12.79 -0.78 11.61
C LYS A 361 -13.96 0.19 11.52
N PHE A 362 -14.51 0.42 10.32
CA PHE A 362 -15.46 1.49 10.07
C PHE A 362 -16.73 0.94 9.44
N ALA A 363 -17.88 1.36 9.95
CA ALA A 363 -19.16 0.94 9.39
C ALA A 363 -19.53 1.73 8.12
N ASN A 364 -19.07 2.98 8.01
CA ASN A 364 -19.38 3.87 6.90
C ASN A 364 -18.19 4.76 6.50
N ALA A 365 -18.30 5.36 5.31
CA ALA A 365 -17.26 6.22 4.73
C ALA A 365 -17.02 7.50 5.56
N ASP A 366 -18.05 8.02 6.23
CA ASP A 366 -17.93 9.23 7.04
C ASP A 366 -17.14 9.00 8.33
N GLU A 367 -17.34 7.85 8.98
CA GLU A 367 -16.60 7.43 10.16
C GLU A 367 -15.13 7.16 9.81
N PHE A 368 -14.89 6.50 8.68
CA PHE A 368 -13.56 6.33 8.11
C PHE A 368 -12.84 7.67 7.95
N LYS A 369 -13.49 8.64 7.28
CA LYS A 369 -12.94 9.99 7.11
C LYS A 369 -12.68 10.69 8.44
N ARG A 370 -13.66 10.70 9.35
CA ARG A 370 -13.51 11.34 10.67
C ARG A 370 -12.33 10.79 11.48
N HIS A 371 -12.15 9.47 11.48
CA HIS A 371 -11.04 8.84 12.17
C HIS A 371 -9.69 9.20 11.54
N HIS A 372 -9.60 9.15 10.22
CA HIS A 372 -8.39 9.50 9.49
C HIS A 372 -8.05 11.00 9.62
N ASP A 373 -9.04 11.88 9.58
CA ASP A 373 -8.89 13.32 9.85
C ASP A 373 -8.44 13.59 11.29
N ALA A 374 -8.97 12.85 12.28
CA ALA A 374 -8.51 12.94 13.66
C ALA A 374 -7.04 12.48 13.80
N LYS A 375 -6.65 11.40 13.12
CA LYS A 375 -5.28 10.90 13.13
C LYS A 375 -4.32 11.88 12.43
N ALA A 376 -4.69 12.39 11.26
CA ALA A 376 -3.92 13.38 10.53
C ALA A 376 -3.69 14.64 11.39
N ARG A 377 -4.73 15.13 12.07
CA ARG A 377 -4.60 16.23 13.05
C ARG A 377 -3.66 15.89 14.20
N SER A 378 -3.73 14.68 14.77
CA SER A 378 -2.81 14.27 15.84
C SER A 378 -1.34 14.24 15.37
N ILE A 379 -1.09 13.80 14.13
CA ILE A 379 0.23 13.80 13.51
C ILE A 379 0.71 15.24 13.28
N ALA A 380 -0.17 16.13 12.82
CA ALA A 380 0.16 17.55 12.63
C ALA A 380 0.52 18.24 13.96
N VAL A 381 -0.19 17.92 15.05
CA VAL A 381 0.15 18.40 16.40
C VAL A 381 1.50 17.84 16.86
N ASP A 382 1.74 16.53 16.71
CA ASP A 382 3.04 15.91 17.02
C ASP A 382 4.19 16.55 16.23
N ALA A 383 3.97 16.83 14.94
CA ALA A 383 4.93 17.48 14.06
C ALA A 383 5.23 18.90 14.52
N GLN A 384 4.20 19.69 14.83
CA GLN A 384 4.33 21.06 15.31
C GLN A 384 5.06 21.12 16.66
N ASN A 385 4.79 20.18 17.57
CA ASN A 385 5.50 20.07 18.85
C ASN A 385 6.98 19.73 18.66
N SER A 386 7.29 18.83 17.73
CA SER A 386 8.66 18.43 17.41
C SER A 386 9.43 19.58 16.76
N LEU A 387 8.78 20.31 15.85
CA LEU A 387 9.32 21.50 15.21
C LEU A 387 9.56 22.62 16.22
N GLY A 388 8.60 22.88 17.11
CA GLY A 388 8.75 23.85 18.19
C GLY A 388 9.92 23.50 19.13
N THR A 389 10.12 22.22 19.42
CA THR A 389 11.27 21.75 20.22
C THR A 389 12.60 22.00 19.51
N LEU A 390 12.67 21.72 18.20
CA LEU A 390 13.84 21.98 17.38
C LEU A 390 14.15 23.49 17.32
N GLN A 391 13.16 24.31 17.00
CA GLN A 391 13.28 25.77 16.90
C GLN A 391 13.66 26.41 18.24
N ALA A 392 13.05 25.98 19.35
CA ALA A 392 13.38 26.48 20.68
C ALA A 392 14.82 26.11 21.08
N ALA A 393 15.28 24.90 20.73
CA ALA A 393 16.65 24.48 20.99
C ALA A 393 17.68 25.21 20.11
N GLN A 394 17.37 25.44 18.84
CA GLN A 394 18.20 26.25 17.94
C GLN A 394 18.30 27.70 18.45
N HIS A 395 17.18 28.32 18.82
CA HIS A 395 17.17 29.70 19.34
C HIS A 395 17.99 29.86 20.63
N LYS A 396 18.05 28.82 21.48
CA LYS A 396 18.92 28.84 22.67
C LYS A 396 20.41 28.88 22.33
N ILE A 397 20.82 28.26 21.23
CA ILE A 397 22.21 28.20 20.79
C ILE A 397 22.59 29.45 19.99
N PHE A 398 21.73 29.90 19.07
CA PHE A 398 21.94 31.08 18.25
C PHE A 398 21.50 32.33 19.02
N ARG A 399 22.36 32.88 19.89
CA ARG A 399 22.11 34.17 20.57
C ARG A 399 22.16 35.31 19.55
N VAL A 400 21.01 35.76 19.05
CA VAL A 400 20.92 36.91 18.14
C VAL A 400 20.68 38.21 18.92
N SER A 401 21.23 39.34 18.46
CA SER A 401 21.08 40.67 19.10
C SER A 401 19.76 41.35 18.70
N GLY A 402 19.36 42.39 19.46
CA GLY A 402 17.99 42.94 19.58
C GLY A 402 17.12 43.00 18.32
N THR A 403 17.58 43.66 17.26
CA THR A 403 16.79 43.83 16.01
C THR A 403 16.66 42.55 15.18
N GLY A 404 17.65 41.65 15.24
CA GLY A 404 17.55 40.34 14.58
C GLY A 404 16.58 39.39 15.27
N LYS A 405 16.34 39.56 16.58
CA LYS A 405 15.40 38.74 17.33
C LYS A 405 13.96 38.90 16.85
N GLU A 406 13.50 40.12 16.61
CA GLU A 406 12.12 40.35 16.15
C GLU A 406 11.86 39.72 14.77
N THR A 407 12.81 39.86 13.84
CA THR A 407 12.71 39.21 12.52
C THR A 407 12.77 37.69 12.61
N LEU A 408 13.57 37.13 13.53
CA LEU A 408 13.65 35.68 13.76
C LEU A 408 12.39 35.12 14.43
N GLU A 409 11.77 35.88 15.33
CA GLU A 409 10.52 35.52 15.98
C GLU A 409 9.36 35.52 14.97
N GLN A 410 9.27 36.54 14.11
CA GLN A 410 8.29 36.58 13.02
C GLN A 410 8.49 35.42 12.02
N ASP A 411 9.74 35.15 11.65
CA ASP A 411 10.11 34.03 10.78
C ASP A 411 9.83 32.67 11.42
N ARG A 412 9.94 32.53 12.75
CA ARG A 412 9.55 31.32 13.48
C ARG A 412 8.04 31.10 13.42
N LEU A 413 7.24 32.15 13.62
CA LEU A 413 5.78 32.08 13.57
C LEU A 413 5.27 31.71 12.16
N ALA A 414 6.01 32.07 11.12
CA ALA A 414 5.70 31.67 9.74
C ALA A 414 6.07 30.20 9.44
N ARG A 415 7.07 29.63 10.12
CA ARG A 415 7.56 28.26 9.89
C ARG A 415 6.80 27.23 10.72
N THR A 416 5.54 27.02 10.37
CA THR A 416 4.67 25.99 10.96
C THR A 416 4.56 24.76 10.08
N PHE A 417 4.19 23.62 10.65
CA PHE A 417 3.96 22.40 9.88
C PHE A 417 2.85 22.57 8.84
N GLU A 418 1.80 23.34 9.14
CA GLU A 418 0.74 23.64 8.17
C GLU A 418 1.26 24.44 6.97
N ASN A 419 2.13 25.43 7.21
CA ASN A 419 2.73 26.21 6.14
C ASN A 419 3.69 25.36 5.30
N TYR A 420 4.44 24.44 5.93
CA TYR A 420 5.22 23.44 5.21
C TYR A 420 4.33 22.58 4.29
N LEU A 421 3.19 22.07 4.78
CA LEU A 421 2.26 21.29 3.96
C LEU A 421 1.70 22.10 2.79
N ARG A 422 1.38 23.39 3.01
CA ARG A 422 0.94 24.30 1.93
C ARG A 422 2.03 24.46 0.88
N HIS A 423 3.28 24.70 1.29
CA HIS A 423 4.41 24.81 0.39
C HIS A 423 4.64 23.54 -0.43
N GLU A 424 4.62 22.37 0.21
CA GLU A 424 4.75 21.08 -0.47
C GLU A 424 3.63 20.83 -1.48
N ARG A 425 2.38 21.20 -1.17
CA ARG A 425 1.27 21.13 -2.14
C ARG A 425 1.49 22.09 -3.31
N THR A 426 1.85 23.35 -3.05
CA THR A 426 2.10 24.32 -4.12
C THR A 426 3.27 23.92 -5.01
N LYS A 427 4.33 23.35 -4.44
CA LYS A 427 5.49 22.85 -5.18
C LYS A 427 5.08 21.69 -6.10
N LYS A 428 4.30 20.73 -5.61
CA LYS A 428 3.79 19.63 -6.42
C LYS A 428 2.88 20.08 -7.56
N VAL A 429 2.01 21.07 -7.30
CA VAL A 429 1.16 21.67 -8.33
C VAL A 429 2.03 22.37 -9.37
N GLY A 430 3.01 23.18 -8.94
CA GLY A 430 3.97 23.83 -9.82
C GLY A 430 4.75 22.83 -10.69
N ASP A 431 5.28 21.76 -10.09
CA ASP A 431 5.99 20.70 -10.82
C ASP A 431 5.09 19.99 -11.84
N ALA A 432 3.84 19.70 -11.47
CA ALA A 432 2.87 19.07 -12.37
C ALA A 432 2.49 20.00 -13.53
N THR A 433 2.24 21.27 -13.26
CA THR A 433 1.99 22.30 -14.27
C THR A 433 3.20 22.47 -15.17
N SER A 434 4.41 22.52 -14.62
CA SER A 434 5.65 22.63 -15.41
C SER A 434 5.82 21.43 -16.36
N LYS A 435 5.60 20.21 -15.88
CA LYS A 435 5.65 19.00 -16.72
C LYS A 435 4.59 19.00 -17.82
N LEU A 436 3.38 19.49 -17.51
CA LEU A 436 2.31 19.61 -18.49
C LEU A 436 2.65 20.65 -19.55
N MET A 437 3.22 21.78 -19.14
CA MET A 437 3.74 22.82 -20.03
C MET A 437 4.88 22.27 -20.89
N GLU A 438 5.83 21.53 -20.31
CA GLU A 438 6.91 20.86 -21.04
C GLU A 438 6.36 19.89 -22.10
N SER A 439 5.37 19.07 -21.75
CA SER A 439 4.72 18.15 -22.69
C SER A 439 3.99 18.89 -23.82
N TYR A 440 3.27 19.96 -23.49
CA TYR A 440 2.59 20.80 -24.47
C TYR A 440 3.59 21.45 -25.42
N VAL A 441 4.64 22.06 -24.87
CA VAL A 441 5.72 22.73 -25.60
C VAL A 441 6.42 21.76 -26.55
N ASN A 442 6.79 20.57 -26.09
CA ASN A 442 7.40 19.55 -26.94
C ASN A 442 6.47 19.12 -28.08
N LYS A 443 5.18 18.91 -27.82
CA LYS A 443 4.19 18.59 -28.87
C LYS A 443 4.07 19.71 -29.91
N VAL A 444 4.09 20.97 -29.49
CA VAL A 444 4.05 22.12 -30.40
C VAL A 444 5.31 22.16 -31.27
N ILE A 445 6.49 21.94 -30.66
CA ILE A 445 7.76 21.90 -31.38
C ILE A 445 7.78 20.77 -32.40
N ASP A 446 7.32 19.56 -32.04
CA ASP A 446 7.29 18.41 -32.94
C ASP A 446 6.32 18.64 -34.11
N LYS A 447 5.15 19.22 -33.85
CA LYS A 447 4.18 19.58 -34.91
C LYS A 447 4.71 20.66 -35.83
N ALA A 448 5.39 21.68 -35.29
CA ALA A 448 6.04 22.71 -36.09
C ALA A 448 7.15 22.12 -36.96
N GLN A 449 7.99 21.25 -36.41
CA GLN A 449 9.06 20.56 -37.14
C GLN A 449 8.52 19.62 -38.23
N ALA A 450 7.43 18.90 -37.98
CA ALA A 450 6.74 18.09 -38.98
C ALA A 450 6.22 18.99 -40.12
N ALA A 451 5.62 20.14 -39.81
CA ALA A 451 5.16 21.08 -40.82
C ALA A 451 6.29 21.69 -41.66
N ILE A 452 7.50 21.91 -41.09
CA ILE A 452 8.71 22.28 -41.85
C ILE A 452 9.08 21.14 -42.82
N THR A 453 9.09 19.90 -42.34
CA THR A 453 9.52 18.72 -43.11
C THR A 453 8.56 18.42 -44.26
N ASP A 454 7.26 18.64 -44.05
CA ASP A 454 6.20 18.44 -45.05
C ASP A 454 6.04 19.64 -46.02
N GLY A 455 6.84 20.70 -45.85
CA GLY A 455 6.76 21.91 -46.68
C GLY A 455 5.49 22.76 -46.46
N ASN A 456 4.73 22.50 -45.41
CA ASN A 456 3.49 23.21 -45.07
C ASN A 456 3.78 24.47 -44.23
N THR A 457 4.30 25.50 -44.88
CA THR A 457 4.71 26.76 -44.25
C THR A 457 3.54 27.53 -43.63
N ALA A 458 2.35 27.50 -44.25
CA ALA A 458 1.15 28.16 -43.73
C ALA A 458 0.61 27.47 -42.45
N GLY A 459 0.60 26.13 -42.43
CA GLY A 459 0.20 25.35 -41.25
C GLY A 459 1.18 25.52 -40.09
N GLY A 460 2.48 25.49 -40.36
CA GLY A 460 3.52 25.74 -39.35
C GLY A 460 3.46 27.15 -38.75
N ALA A 461 3.23 28.17 -39.58
CA ALA A 461 3.07 29.56 -39.12
C ALA A 461 1.86 29.73 -38.19
N LYS A 462 0.74 29.06 -38.47
CA LYS A 462 -0.45 29.08 -37.61
C LYS A 462 -0.20 28.42 -36.26
N ILE A 463 0.45 27.26 -36.23
CA ILE A 463 0.81 26.53 -34.99
C ILE A 463 1.73 27.38 -34.10
N ILE A 464 2.71 28.07 -34.69
CA ILE A 464 3.61 28.95 -33.95
C ILE A 464 2.88 30.21 -33.47
N ALA A 465 2.01 30.81 -34.28
CA ALA A 465 1.25 31.99 -33.87
C ALA A 465 0.32 31.70 -32.68
N GLU A 466 -0.36 30.55 -32.68
CA GLU A 466 -1.25 30.12 -31.59
C GLU A 466 -0.47 29.82 -30.29
N ALA A 467 0.74 29.27 -30.41
CA ALA A 467 1.56 28.95 -29.24
C ALA A 467 2.39 30.14 -28.70
N ALA A 468 2.61 31.19 -29.49
CA ALA A 468 3.49 32.31 -29.13
C ALA A 468 3.12 33.00 -27.81
N ALA A 469 1.82 33.17 -27.53
CA ALA A 469 1.35 33.75 -26.27
C ALA A 469 1.71 32.90 -25.05
N THR A 470 1.64 31.57 -25.19
CA THR A 470 2.00 30.60 -24.14
C THR A 470 3.50 30.56 -23.90
N PHE A 471 4.33 30.63 -24.96
CA PHE A 471 5.79 30.70 -24.84
C PHE A 471 6.30 32.04 -24.30
N ALA A 472 5.54 33.13 -24.49
CA ALA A 472 5.89 34.44 -23.93
C ALA A 472 5.78 34.47 -22.39
N GLN A 473 4.88 33.67 -21.81
CA GLN A 473 4.67 33.57 -20.36
C GLN A 473 5.72 32.71 -19.64
N ILE A 474 6.56 31.98 -20.37
CA ILE A 474 7.64 31.16 -19.80
C ILE A 474 8.78 32.08 -19.36
N ASP A 475 9.19 31.96 -18.08
CA ASP A 475 10.39 32.61 -17.58
C ASP A 475 11.64 32.03 -18.27
N ALA A 476 12.44 32.89 -18.86
CA ALA A 476 13.66 32.50 -19.56
C ALA A 476 14.74 31.95 -18.60
N SER A 477 14.60 32.21 -17.31
CA SER A 477 15.51 31.77 -16.25
C SER A 477 15.19 30.36 -15.73
N ASP A 478 14.09 29.75 -16.19
CA ASP A 478 13.71 28.40 -15.81
C ASP A 478 14.68 27.39 -16.45
N PRO A 479 15.37 26.54 -15.66
CA PRO A 479 16.36 25.58 -16.17
C PRO A 479 15.75 24.49 -17.07
N THR A 480 14.44 24.27 -17.02
CA THR A 480 13.74 23.24 -17.80
C THR A 480 13.01 23.82 -19.01
N LEU A 481 12.33 24.95 -18.83
CA LEU A 481 11.51 25.56 -19.88
C LEU A 481 12.28 26.61 -20.72
N GLY A 482 13.37 27.17 -20.19
CA GLY A 482 14.22 28.16 -20.87
C GLY A 482 14.84 27.65 -22.18
N PRO A 483 15.46 26.46 -22.23
CA PRO A 483 16.01 25.90 -23.48
C PRO A 483 14.93 25.63 -24.54
N LEU A 484 13.73 25.22 -24.11
CA LEU A 484 12.61 24.96 -25.01
C LEU A 484 12.04 26.26 -25.61
N LYS A 485 12.00 27.33 -24.80
CA LYS A 485 11.66 28.68 -25.29
C LYS A 485 12.62 29.15 -26.37
N GLN A 486 13.93 28.99 -26.16
CA GLN A 486 14.93 29.35 -27.17
C GLN A 486 14.77 28.56 -28.48
N LYS A 487 14.47 27.26 -28.38
CA LYS A 487 14.18 26.41 -29.55
C LYS A 487 12.94 26.88 -30.31
N PHE A 488 11.88 27.26 -29.59
CA PHE A 488 10.66 27.81 -30.19
C PHE A 488 10.88 29.18 -30.86
N GLU A 489 11.59 30.10 -30.21
CA GLU A 489 11.97 31.39 -30.79
C GLU A 489 12.86 31.22 -32.04
N GLY A 490 13.71 30.18 -32.06
CA GLY A 490 14.47 29.79 -33.25
C GLY A 490 13.56 29.41 -34.42
N MET A 491 12.55 28.58 -34.19
CA MET A 491 11.57 28.20 -35.22
C MET A 491 10.69 29.39 -35.63
N GLN A 492 10.28 30.24 -34.69
CA GLN A 492 9.48 31.43 -34.99
C GLN A 492 10.18 32.33 -36.02
N ARG A 493 11.51 32.45 -35.96
CA ARG A 493 12.29 33.18 -36.97
C ARG A 493 12.30 32.52 -38.35
N MET A 494 12.11 31.20 -38.44
CA MET A 494 12.04 30.46 -39.71
C MET A 494 10.68 30.61 -40.41
N PHE A 495 9.63 30.89 -39.64
CA PHE A 495 8.27 31.12 -40.14
C PHE A 495 7.86 32.59 -40.16
N ALA A 496 8.72 33.50 -39.69
CA ALA A 496 8.50 34.94 -39.80
C ALA A 496 8.63 35.38 -41.27
N PRO A 497 7.75 36.25 -41.78
CA PRO A 497 7.92 36.84 -43.10
C PRO A 497 9.23 37.64 -43.14
N ALA A 498 10.01 37.46 -44.20
CA ALA A 498 11.31 38.13 -44.36
C ALA A 498 11.18 39.66 -44.16
N PRO A 499 12.12 40.32 -43.48
CA PRO A 499 12.10 41.77 -43.33
C PRO A 499 12.21 42.40 -44.72
N THR A 500 11.19 43.17 -45.10
CA THR A 500 11.23 44.01 -46.30
C THR A 500 12.37 45.02 -46.16
N ALA A 501 13.29 44.99 -47.13
CA ALA A 501 14.41 45.92 -47.21
C ALA A 501 13.91 47.39 -47.25
N PRO A 502 14.65 48.33 -46.64
CA PRO A 502 14.24 49.74 -46.60
C PRO A 502 14.21 50.34 -48.01
N ALA A 503 13.06 50.92 -48.38
CA ALA A 503 12.89 51.63 -49.63
C ALA A 503 13.76 52.90 -49.65
N VAL A 504 14.53 53.04 -50.73
CA VAL A 504 15.41 54.16 -51.01
C VAL A 504 14.57 55.41 -51.29
N THR A 505 14.82 56.47 -50.53
CA THR A 505 14.33 57.84 -50.77
C THR A 505 14.76 58.36 -52.13
N ALA A 506 13.80 58.76 -52.98
CA ALA A 506 14.01 59.60 -54.15
C ALA A 506 13.44 61.00 -53.90
N ALA A 507 14.21 61.99 -54.35
CA ALA A 507 14.17 63.38 -53.93
C ALA A 507 13.05 64.24 -54.55
N ALA A 508 12.62 65.19 -53.73
CA ALA A 508 12.15 66.56 -54.00
C ALA A 508 11.72 66.98 -55.42
N GLN A 509 10.49 67.50 -55.51
CA GLN A 509 10.17 68.70 -56.31
C GLN A 509 9.42 69.72 -55.44
N VAL A 510 9.62 70.99 -55.80
CA VAL A 510 9.54 72.19 -54.96
C VAL A 510 8.32 73.05 -55.37
N GLU A 511 7.59 73.52 -54.34
CA GLU A 511 6.74 74.75 -54.23
C GLU A 511 5.47 74.96 -55.08
N PRO A 512 4.52 75.88 -54.72
CA PRO A 512 4.46 76.81 -53.55
C PRO A 512 3.11 76.91 -52.78
N VAL A 513 3.23 77.25 -51.48
CA VAL A 513 2.58 78.34 -50.67
C VAL A 513 1.06 78.66 -50.78
N THR A 514 0.31 78.29 -49.71
CA THR A 514 -0.85 78.89 -48.92
C THR A 514 -1.88 79.88 -49.54
N PRO A 515 -3.11 80.12 -48.97
CA PRO A 515 -3.61 79.83 -47.60
C PRO A 515 -5.08 79.32 -47.47
N ALA A 516 -5.48 79.07 -46.20
CA ALA A 516 -6.77 78.62 -45.64
C ALA A 516 -7.94 79.64 -45.76
N PRO A 517 -9.06 79.50 -45.00
CA PRO A 517 -10.15 78.51 -45.01
C PRO A 517 -11.53 79.17 -45.26
N ALA A 518 -12.59 78.42 -45.60
CA ALA A 518 -13.96 78.94 -45.53
C ALA A 518 -15.04 77.86 -45.28
N LEU A 519 -16.01 78.27 -44.46
CA LEU A 519 -17.13 77.56 -43.86
C LEU A 519 -18.36 77.39 -44.79
N GLY A 520 -19.24 76.45 -44.45
CA GLY A 520 -20.66 76.41 -44.85
C GLY A 520 -21.09 74.99 -45.29
N ALA A 521 -21.81 74.18 -44.49
CA ALA A 521 -23.20 74.26 -44.02
C ALA A 521 -24.09 73.21 -44.75
N GLU A 522 -24.49 72.16 -44.00
CA GLU A 522 -25.77 71.38 -43.99
C GLU A 522 -26.40 70.82 -45.30
N PRO A 523 -27.46 69.97 -45.26
CA PRO A 523 -27.74 68.77 -44.46
C PRO A 523 -28.07 67.53 -45.36
N ILE A 524 -28.37 66.41 -44.70
CA ILE A 524 -28.66 65.05 -45.23
C ILE A 524 -29.82 65.00 -46.26
N PRO A 525 -29.86 64.01 -47.18
CA PRO A 525 -31.04 63.15 -47.17
C PRO A 525 -30.73 61.64 -47.24
N VAL A 526 -31.58 60.93 -46.50
CA VAL A 526 -31.70 59.48 -46.40
C VAL A 526 -32.07 58.88 -47.74
N LEU A 527 -31.38 57.82 -48.16
CA LEU A 527 -31.84 56.89 -49.20
C LEU A 527 -32.05 55.49 -48.59
N VAL A 528 -33.25 54.98 -48.81
CA VAL A 528 -33.75 53.65 -48.43
C VAL A 528 -33.66 52.72 -49.63
N ALA A 529 -33.24 51.46 -49.39
CA ALA A 529 -33.74 50.18 -49.96
C ALA A 529 -32.68 49.21 -50.56
N ALA A 530 -32.48 48.08 -49.84
CA ALA A 530 -32.45 46.64 -50.20
C ALA A 530 -31.64 46.10 -51.44
N PRO A 531 -31.31 44.78 -51.55
CA PRO A 531 -31.19 43.67 -50.57
C PRO A 531 -29.78 43.02 -50.55
N ALA A 532 -29.58 42.05 -49.64
CA ALA A 532 -28.31 41.39 -49.30
C ALA A 532 -27.67 40.51 -50.39
N PRO A 533 -26.36 40.20 -50.24
CA PRO A 533 -25.80 38.88 -50.46
C PRO A 533 -25.50 38.19 -49.11
N ALA A 534 -25.92 36.92 -49.02
CA ALA A 534 -25.80 36.06 -47.86
C ALA A 534 -24.36 35.96 -47.34
N GLN A 535 -24.16 36.33 -46.07
CA GLN A 535 -22.97 35.92 -45.31
C GLN A 535 -23.19 34.51 -44.77
N ALA A 536 -22.19 33.66 -44.98
CA ALA A 536 -22.14 32.30 -44.50
C ALA A 536 -22.41 32.24 -42.99
N THR A 537 -23.40 31.43 -42.61
CA THR A 537 -23.79 31.15 -41.24
C THR A 537 -22.65 30.47 -40.48
N THR A 538 -21.91 31.24 -39.69
CA THR A 538 -21.17 30.69 -38.56
C THR A 538 -22.18 30.05 -37.61
N LYS A 539 -22.10 28.72 -37.46
CA LYS A 539 -23.00 27.94 -36.60
C LYS A 539 -22.83 28.45 -35.16
N PHE A 540 -23.89 29.00 -34.57
CA PHE A 540 -23.87 29.47 -33.18
C PHE A 540 -23.71 28.27 -32.26
N ASP A 541 -22.54 28.14 -31.64
CA ASP A 541 -22.25 27.10 -30.66
C ASP A 541 -22.69 27.56 -29.28
N HIS A 542 -23.84 27.04 -28.82
CA HIS A 542 -24.40 27.39 -27.53
C HIS A 542 -23.66 26.76 -26.34
N ASN A 543 -22.65 25.90 -26.57
CA ASN A 543 -21.85 25.26 -25.52
C ASN A 543 -20.47 25.90 -25.33
N ALA A 544 -20.15 26.95 -26.10
CA ALA A 544 -18.86 27.63 -26.05
C ALA A 544 -18.53 28.26 -24.68
N TRP A 545 -19.52 28.46 -23.81
CA TRP A 545 -19.39 29.13 -22.51
C TRP A 545 -19.63 28.23 -21.30
N GLY A 546 -19.59 26.90 -21.50
CA GLY A 546 -19.88 25.92 -20.44
C GLY A 546 -21.38 25.71 -20.21
N ASP A 547 -21.74 25.01 -19.13
CA ASP A 547 -23.15 24.79 -18.76
C ASP A 547 -23.72 26.04 -18.08
N LEU A 548 -24.62 26.73 -18.77
CA LEU A 548 -25.27 27.95 -18.30
C LEU A 548 -26.59 27.68 -17.57
N THR A 549 -27.03 26.41 -17.50
CA THR A 549 -28.32 26.04 -16.89
C THR A 549 -28.30 26.07 -15.36
N ASP A 550 -27.11 25.96 -14.76
CA ASP A 550 -26.90 26.00 -13.31
C ASP A 550 -26.86 27.42 -12.72
N TYR A 551 -26.78 28.46 -13.57
CA TYR A 551 -26.77 29.86 -13.14
C TYR A 551 -28.19 30.43 -13.09
N HIS A 552 -28.46 31.25 -12.06
CA HIS A 552 -29.70 32.02 -11.97
C HIS A 552 -29.72 33.14 -13.02
N GLU A 553 -30.90 33.62 -13.41
CA GLU A 553 -31.04 34.63 -14.48
C GLU A 553 -30.32 35.94 -14.16
N ASP A 554 -30.28 36.31 -12.88
CA ASP A 554 -29.58 37.50 -12.37
C ASP A 554 -28.05 37.36 -12.37
N ASP A 555 -27.51 36.14 -12.40
CA ASP A 555 -26.07 35.87 -12.39
C ASP A 555 -25.46 35.84 -13.81
N LEU A 556 -26.29 35.94 -14.85
CA LEU A 556 -25.84 35.87 -16.25
C LEU A 556 -25.05 37.11 -16.69
N ASP A 557 -25.30 38.27 -16.07
CA ASP A 557 -24.49 39.48 -16.28
C ASP A 557 -23.05 39.30 -15.78
N TYR A 558 -22.90 38.59 -14.66
CA TYR A 558 -21.58 38.25 -14.13
C TYR A 558 -20.84 37.26 -15.05
N VAL A 559 -21.56 36.26 -15.59
CA VAL A 559 -20.97 35.31 -16.55
C VAL A 559 -20.60 36.01 -17.86
N ALA A 560 -21.46 36.91 -18.37
CA ALA A 560 -21.22 37.68 -19.60
C ALA A 560 -19.99 38.59 -19.47
N SER A 561 -19.87 39.33 -18.36
CA SER A 561 -18.71 40.19 -18.10
C SER A 561 -17.41 39.39 -17.91
N LYS A 562 -17.46 38.23 -17.25
CA LYS A 562 -16.31 37.35 -17.06
C LYS A 562 -15.83 36.70 -18.36
N GLN A 563 -16.75 36.38 -19.28
CA GLN A 563 -16.44 35.76 -20.57
C GLN A 563 -16.16 36.78 -21.68
N GLY A 564 -16.39 38.07 -21.44
CA GLY A 564 -16.18 39.14 -22.42
C GLY A 564 -17.18 39.09 -23.58
N VAL A 565 -18.40 38.60 -23.33
CA VAL A 565 -19.45 38.38 -24.35
C VAL A 565 -20.71 39.18 -23.99
N GLU A 566 -21.48 39.57 -25.00
CA GLU A 566 -22.75 40.28 -24.81
C GLU A 566 -23.77 39.43 -24.04
N LEU A 567 -24.47 40.02 -23.07
CA LEU A 567 -25.50 39.36 -22.25
C LEU A 567 -26.55 38.60 -23.10
N ALA A 568 -26.98 39.20 -24.21
CA ALA A 568 -27.97 38.62 -25.11
C ALA A 568 -27.51 37.27 -25.72
N GLN A 569 -26.20 37.09 -25.93
CA GLN A 569 -25.64 35.84 -26.46
C GLN A 569 -25.60 34.74 -25.41
N ILE A 570 -25.26 35.08 -24.16
CA ILE A 570 -25.28 34.15 -23.02
C ILE A 570 -26.71 33.70 -22.70
N GLN A 571 -27.67 34.62 -22.70
CA GLN A 571 -29.09 34.28 -22.52
C GLN A 571 -29.63 33.38 -23.64
N ARG A 572 -29.22 33.61 -24.89
CA ARG A 572 -29.56 32.75 -26.03
C ARG A 572 -28.94 31.37 -25.91
N ALA A 573 -27.68 31.27 -25.47
CA ALA A 573 -26.99 30.01 -25.24
C ALA A 573 -27.66 29.17 -24.13
N ARG A 574 -27.98 29.80 -22.99
CA ARG A 574 -28.71 29.15 -21.88
C ARG A 574 -30.07 28.62 -22.32
N ARG A 575 -30.82 29.39 -23.11
CA ARG A 575 -32.15 28.95 -23.62
C ARG A 575 -32.03 27.71 -24.50
N LEU A 576 -31.01 27.64 -25.36
CA LEU A 576 -30.76 26.48 -26.22
C LEU A 576 -30.31 25.26 -25.41
N GLN A 577 -29.46 25.45 -24.39
CA GLN A 577 -29.07 24.37 -23.47
C GLN A 577 -30.23 23.84 -22.62
N LEU A 578 -31.14 24.72 -22.19
CA LEU A 578 -32.37 24.31 -21.49
C LEU A 578 -33.30 23.51 -22.41
N LEU A 579 -33.40 23.88 -23.70
CA LEU A 579 -34.17 23.13 -24.68
C LEU A 579 -33.54 21.75 -24.96
N ASP A 580 -32.21 21.66 -25.06
CA ASP A 580 -31.51 20.39 -25.25
C ASP A 580 -31.63 19.48 -24.00
N LYS A 581 -31.62 20.03 -22.78
CA LYS A 581 -31.88 19.27 -21.55
C LYS A 581 -33.35 18.85 -21.38
N GLN A 582 -34.29 19.57 -21.98
CA GLN A 582 -35.73 19.23 -21.95
C GLN A 582 -36.14 18.28 -23.08
N GLY A 583 -35.33 18.16 -24.14
CA GLY A 583 -35.55 17.29 -25.29
C GLY A 583 -34.77 15.96 -25.28
N ALA A 584 -34.05 15.65 -24.19
CA ALA A 584 -33.22 14.44 -24.02
C ALA A 584 -33.84 13.43 -23.05
#